data_AF-A0A7C5CYY8-F1
#
_entry.id   AF-A0A7C5CYY8-F1
#
_cell.length_a   1.000
_cell.length_b   1.000
_cell.length_c   1.000
_cell.angle_alpha   90.00
_cell.angle_beta   90.00
_cell.angle_gamma   90.00
#
_symmetry.space_group_name_H-M   'P 1'
#
loop_
_entity.id
_entity.type
_entity.pdbx_description
1 polymer ?
#
loop_
_entity_poly.entity_id
_entity_poly.type
_entity_poly.pdbx_seq_one_letter_code
_entity_poly.pdbx_strand_id
1 'polypeptide(L)'
;MESYSAGRDGIEICHFPGGVLLTLPKPLVTRVAGFVILIFAGIFLSFFCGLILKPLKGSTPGSTTPYFVLIGVILFLLPEIIIALCLIFGKTAIEIVNGQLSRLYTLGPFRYRKHLPQKRIVKFTINPIESSQAQDTEPMGTLIAVFEDSSSKPLLSGYKIATLEKLASELRQFLPQFDMETPNVEVNHYTQAGWQDLPERPPNCAATIVEDSYQTVINVPRAPISRSPAAQILRFAIIWLLITTLLIFCFTLLPESNNKKPHSNEMLDVFFLIFLVIGFAILGQAVKALLTTASITVRPSSLEISIQSPFHTKRISLLNSEIKAIRVVPTGNCNNTNIMELQIHTHTGKKLGILSGRDADELRWIATCIRAKLNKPAFSYEASEGEEKHI
;
A
#
# COMPACT_ATOMS: atom_id res chain seq x y z
N MET A 1 9.29 10.24 34.91
CA MET A 1 9.45 9.63 33.57
C MET A 1 10.83 10.04 33.11
N GLU A 2 11.83 9.19 33.30
CA GLU A 2 13.20 9.51 32.90
C GLU A 2 13.30 9.29 31.39
N SER A 3 13.52 10.39 30.66
CA SER A 3 13.78 10.34 29.23
C SER A 3 15.28 10.31 29.03
N TYR A 4 15.82 9.16 28.62
CA TYR A 4 17.20 9.07 28.15
C TYR A 4 17.22 9.51 26.68
N SER A 5 17.77 10.70 26.39
CA SER A 5 17.78 11.25 25.04
C SER A 5 19.06 10.90 24.26
N ALA A 6 18.82 10.49 23.01
CA ALA A 6 19.69 10.59 21.83
C ALA A 6 20.92 9.67 21.77
N GLY A 7 20.67 8.36 21.65
CA GLY A 7 21.57 7.54 20.83
C GLY A 7 21.61 8.09 19.40
N ARG A 8 22.78 8.09 18.75
CA ARG A 8 23.09 8.69 17.43
C ARG A 8 22.12 8.39 16.27
N ASP A 9 21.17 7.47 16.44
CA ASP A 9 20.27 6.97 15.40
C ASP A 9 18.82 7.44 15.56
N GLY A 10 18.53 8.34 16.51
CA GLY A 10 17.23 8.99 16.66
C GLY A 10 16.11 8.10 17.23
N ILE A 11 16.45 6.95 17.84
CA ILE A 11 15.50 6.13 18.59
C ILE A 11 15.41 6.68 20.02
N GLU A 12 14.24 7.16 20.42
CA GLU A 12 13.95 7.63 21.78
C GLU A 12 13.38 6.47 22.60
N ILE A 13 14.00 6.10 23.73
CA ILE A 13 13.52 5.04 24.62
C ILE A 13 12.97 5.69 25.89
N CYS A 14 11.69 5.42 26.19
CA CYS A 14 11.02 5.92 27.37
C CYS A 14 10.55 4.75 28.25
N HIS A 15 11.10 4.64 29.45
CA HIS A 15 10.68 3.66 30.45
C HIS A 15 9.47 4.17 31.23
N PHE A 16 8.51 3.29 31.50
CA PHE A 16 7.36 3.56 32.35
C PHE A 16 6.99 2.32 33.19
N PRO A 17 6.20 2.45 34.26
CA PRO A 17 5.84 1.30 35.10
C PRO A 17 5.19 0.19 34.27
N GLY A 18 5.86 -0.97 34.20
CA GLY A 18 5.39 -2.15 33.47
C GLY A 18 5.73 -2.20 31.97
N GLY A 19 6.52 -1.26 31.44
CA GLY A 19 6.83 -1.26 30.01
C GLY A 19 7.88 -0.27 29.50
N VAL A 20 8.10 -0.35 28.19
CA VAL A 20 9.04 0.51 27.45
C VAL A 20 8.38 1.00 26.16
N LEU A 21 8.55 2.28 25.85
CA LEU A 21 8.10 2.91 24.61
C LEU A 21 9.32 3.31 23.79
N LEU A 22 9.52 2.66 22.65
CA LEU A 22 10.58 2.98 21.68
C LEU A 22 9.97 3.82 20.56
N THR A 23 10.37 5.08 20.45
CA THR A 23 9.83 6.03 19.48
C THR A 23 10.84 6.30 18.38
N LEU A 24 10.37 6.24 17.12
CA LEU A 24 11.17 6.52 15.94
C LEU A 24 10.59 7.69 15.13
N PRO A 25 11.45 8.53 14.52
CA PRO A 25 11.01 9.56 13.58
C PRO A 25 10.36 8.89 12.37
N LYS A 26 9.32 9.51 11.79
CA LYS A 26 8.74 9.00 10.53
C LYS A 26 9.81 8.88 9.44
N PRO A 27 9.73 7.83 8.60
CA PRO A 27 10.67 7.67 7.51
C PRO A 27 10.50 8.83 6.51
N LEU A 28 11.62 9.25 5.90
CA LEU A 28 11.68 10.43 5.02
C LEU A 28 10.61 10.38 3.92
N VAL A 29 10.41 9.20 3.31
CA VAL A 29 9.41 8.98 2.24
C VAL A 29 8.00 9.35 2.70
N THR A 30 7.63 9.03 3.94
CA THR A 30 6.31 9.38 4.50
C THR A 30 6.17 10.88 4.74
N ARG A 31 7.23 11.55 5.19
CA ARG A 31 7.23 13.01 5.36
C ARG A 31 7.08 13.74 4.03
N VAL A 32 7.84 13.32 3.02
CA VAL A 32 7.75 13.87 1.66
C VAL A 32 6.34 13.71 1.09
N ALA A 33 5.74 12.52 1.24
CA ALA A 33 4.35 12.30 0.84
C ALA A 33 3.37 13.25 1.57
N GLY A 34 3.56 13.46 2.87
CA GLY A 34 2.79 14.44 3.64
C GLY A 34 2.94 15.88 3.13
N PHE A 35 4.17 16.32 2.83
CA PHE A 35 4.41 17.65 2.26
C PHE A 35 3.73 17.84 0.91
N VAL A 36 3.75 16.83 0.05
CA VAL A 36 3.06 16.88 -1.25
C VAL A 36 1.56 17.06 -1.04
N ILE A 37 0.93 16.27 -0.16
CA ILE A 37 -0.50 16.41 0.15
C ILE A 37 -0.81 17.81 0.71
N LEU A 38 0.06 18.35 1.57
CA LEU A 38 -0.13 19.69 2.14
C LEU A 38 -0.10 20.80 1.08
N ILE A 39 0.80 20.69 0.09
CA ILE A 39 0.87 21.64 -1.04
C ILE A 39 -0.41 21.58 -1.86
N PHE A 40 -0.89 20.37 -2.17
CA PHE A 40 -2.17 20.20 -2.88
C PHE A 40 -3.34 20.81 -2.10
N ALA A 41 -3.45 20.52 -0.80
CA ALA A 41 -4.48 21.11 0.06
C ALA A 41 -4.40 22.65 0.08
N GLY A 42 -3.19 23.22 0.10
CA GLY A 42 -2.98 24.67 0.03
C GLY A 42 -3.48 25.29 -1.29
N ILE A 43 -3.22 24.63 -2.43
CA ILE A 43 -3.73 25.05 -3.75
C ILE A 43 -5.26 25.02 -3.75
N PHE A 44 -5.87 23.94 -3.26
CA PHE A 44 -7.32 23.84 -3.13
C PHE A 44 -7.88 24.90 -2.17
N LEU A 45 -7.19 25.22 -1.08
CA LEU A 45 -7.67 26.20 -0.11
C LEU A 45 -7.69 27.59 -0.72
N SER A 46 -6.65 27.96 -1.46
CA SER A 46 -6.59 29.22 -2.21
C SER A 46 -7.76 29.32 -3.21
N PHE A 47 -8.11 28.21 -3.85
CA PHE A 47 -9.25 28.13 -4.77
C PHE A 47 -10.57 28.41 -4.04
N PHE A 48 -10.84 27.70 -2.94
CA PHE A 48 -12.05 27.87 -2.17
C PHE A 48 -12.15 29.25 -1.50
N CYS A 49 -11.04 29.82 -1.02
CA CYS A 49 -11.02 31.19 -0.51
C CYS A 49 -11.48 32.19 -1.58
N GLY A 50 -11.12 31.99 -2.85
CA GLY A 50 -11.63 32.79 -3.97
C GLY A 50 -13.16 32.70 -4.10
N LEU A 51 -13.73 31.50 -3.96
CA LEU A 51 -15.19 31.28 -3.99
C LEU A 51 -15.91 31.90 -2.80
N ILE A 52 -15.31 31.90 -1.60
CA ILE A 52 -15.89 32.51 -0.39
C ILE A 52 -15.81 34.04 -0.44
N LEU A 53 -14.73 34.61 -0.99
CA LEU A 53 -14.52 36.05 -1.03
C LEU A 53 -15.35 36.77 -2.09
N LYS A 54 -15.77 36.08 -3.16
CA LYS A 54 -16.66 36.64 -4.20
C LYS A 54 -18.03 37.12 -3.66
N PRO A 55 -18.81 36.30 -2.94
CA PRO A 55 -20.12 36.73 -2.41
C PRO A 55 -19.99 37.89 -1.41
N LEU A 56 -18.87 38.00 -0.69
CA LEU A 56 -18.61 39.13 0.22
C LEU A 56 -18.51 40.48 -0.50
N LYS A 57 -18.26 40.52 -1.82
CA LYS A 57 -18.17 41.76 -2.60
C LYS A 57 -19.48 42.20 -3.27
N GLY A 58 -20.59 41.46 -3.12
CA GLY A 58 -21.85 41.88 -3.73
C GLY A 58 -22.99 40.85 -3.79
N SER A 59 -22.97 39.79 -2.96
CA SER A 59 -24.07 38.83 -2.96
C SER A 59 -25.36 39.45 -2.46
N THR A 60 -26.43 39.14 -3.19
CA THR A 60 -27.80 39.36 -2.76
C THR A 60 -28.04 38.66 -1.41
N PRO A 61 -28.65 39.35 -0.42
CA PRO A 61 -29.01 38.71 0.84
C PRO A 61 -29.93 37.51 0.57
N GLY A 62 -29.49 36.31 0.97
CA GLY A 62 -30.23 35.05 0.80
C GLY A 62 -29.51 33.93 0.03
N SER A 63 -28.33 34.17 -0.56
CA SER A 63 -27.56 33.11 -1.23
C SER A 63 -27.05 32.07 -0.23
N THR A 64 -27.34 30.79 -0.48
CA THR A 64 -26.86 29.63 0.31
C THR A 64 -25.47 29.15 -0.11
N THR A 65 -24.95 29.64 -1.24
CA THR A 65 -23.64 29.31 -1.82
C THR A 65 -22.47 29.36 -0.82
N PRO A 66 -22.30 30.39 0.04
CA PRO A 66 -21.16 30.42 0.98
C PRO A 66 -21.18 29.26 1.98
N TYR A 67 -22.36 28.77 2.37
CA TYR A 67 -22.48 27.64 3.29
C TYR A 67 -22.06 26.32 2.62
N PHE A 68 -22.49 26.08 1.37
CA PHE A 68 -22.06 24.89 0.62
C PHE A 68 -20.56 24.88 0.36
N VAL A 69 -19.99 26.04 0.01
CA VAL A 69 -18.55 26.20 -0.18
C VAL A 69 -17.80 25.92 1.12
N LEU A 70 -18.26 26.47 2.25
CA LEU A 70 -17.66 26.23 3.56
C LEU A 70 -17.74 24.76 3.97
N ILE A 71 -18.91 24.12 3.80
CA ILE A 71 -19.08 22.69 4.05
C ILE A 71 -18.14 21.86 3.16
N GLY A 72 -18.01 22.23 1.88
CA GLY A 72 -17.06 21.60 0.97
C GLY A 72 -15.61 21.72 1.46
N VAL A 73 -15.16 22.91 1.87
CA VAL A 73 -13.82 23.10 2.44
C VAL A 73 -13.63 22.21 3.67
N ILE A 74 -14.59 22.18 4.57
CA ILE A 74 -14.49 21.38 5.80
C ILE A 74 -14.46 19.88 5.48
N LEU A 75 -15.31 19.39 4.59
CA LEU A 75 -15.41 17.96 4.30
C LEU A 75 -14.27 17.42 3.45
N PHE A 76 -13.72 18.23 2.54
CA PHE A 76 -12.67 17.78 1.63
C PHE A 76 -11.27 18.19 2.07
N LEU A 77 -11.10 19.41 2.56
CA LEU A 77 -9.78 20.00 2.77
C LEU A 77 -9.24 19.73 4.18
N LEU A 78 -10.12 19.73 5.18
CA LEU A 78 -9.72 19.46 6.56
C LEU A 78 -9.12 18.05 6.72
N PRO A 79 -9.71 16.97 6.18
CA PRO A 79 -9.12 15.63 6.28
C PRO A 79 -7.76 15.54 5.58
N GLU A 80 -7.58 16.19 4.44
CA GLU A 80 -6.31 16.20 3.71
C GLU A 80 -5.21 16.90 4.49
N ILE A 81 -5.49 18.09 5.06
CA ILE A 81 -4.55 18.80 5.92
C ILE A 81 -4.21 17.95 7.15
N ILE A 82 -5.23 17.36 7.80
CA ILE A 82 -5.00 16.50 8.96
C ILE A 82 -4.09 15.33 8.57
N ILE A 83 -4.39 14.62 7.48
CA ILE A 83 -3.58 13.50 6.99
C ILE A 83 -2.16 13.96 6.66
N ALA A 84 -1.99 15.09 5.97
CA ALA A 84 -0.68 15.64 5.62
C ALA A 84 0.17 15.94 6.87
N LEU A 85 -0.41 16.67 7.84
CA LEU A 85 0.24 16.97 9.11
C LEU A 85 0.58 15.70 9.89
N CYS A 86 -0.31 14.70 9.86
CA CYS A 86 -0.10 13.38 10.46
C CYS A 86 1.09 12.62 9.84
N LEU A 87 1.32 12.77 8.53
CA LEU A 87 2.44 12.14 7.84
C LEU A 87 3.76 12.88 8.08
N ILE A 88 3.73 14.22 8.18
CA ILE A 88 4.90 15.08 8.41
C ILE A 88 5.37 14.98 9.87
N PHE A 89 4.46 15.24 10.81
CA PHE A 89 4.76 15.40 12.24
C PHE A 89 4.46 14.17 13.08
N GLY A 90 3.84 13.14 12.49
CA GLY A 90 3.55 11.93 13.22
C GLY A 90 4.82 11.27 13.76
N LYS A 91 4.65 10.46 14.80
CA LYS A 91 5.69 9.56 15.31
C LYS A 91 5.19 8.11 15.18
N THR A 92 6.14 7.19 15.01
CA THR A 92 5.81 5.76 15.10
C THR A 92 6.55 5.23 16.32
N ALA A 93 5.82 4.60 17.23
CA ALA A 93 6.41 4.01 18.41
C ALA A 93 6.02 2.54 18.53
N ILE A 94 6.90 1.78 19.16
CA ILE A 94 6.67 0.41 19.58
C ILE A 94 6.61 0.44 21.10
N GLU A 95 5.53 -0.10 21.63
CA GLU A 95 5.26 -0.16 23.04
C GLU A 95 5.32 -1.62 23.49
N ILE A 96 6.09 -1.90 24.53
CA ILE A 96 6.14 -3.20 25.18
C ILE A 96 5.54 -3.03 26.57
N VAL A 97 4.42 -3.70 26.86
CA VAL A 97 3.80 -3.69 28.20
C VAL A 97 3.57 -5.11 28.65
N ASN A 98 4.14 -5.51 29.79
CA ASN A 98 4.04 -6.88 30.31
C ASN A 98 4.40 -7.96 29.26
N GLY A 99 5.45 -7.71 28.47
CA GLY A 99 5.88 -8.59 27.37
C GLY A 99 4.98 -8.56 26.13
N GLN A 100 3.92 -7.76 26.10
CA GLN A 100 3.06 -7.59 24.94
C GLN A 100 3.54 -6.45 24.06
N LEU A 101 3.76 -6.75 22.78
CA LEU A 101 4.18 -5.78 21.77
C LEU A 101 2.95 -5.10 21.17
N SER A 102 2.93 -3.77 21.16
CA SER A 102 1.91 -2.96 20.51
C SER A 102 2.56 -1.91 19.63
N ARG A 103 1.95 -1.60 18.49
CA ARG A 103 2.39 -0.51 17.63
C ARG A 103 1.55 0.72 17.89
N LEU A 104 2.20 1.83 18.22
CA LEU A 104 1.55 3.11 18.43
C LEU A 104 1.87 4.05 17.26
N TYR A 105 0.82 4.63 16.70
CA TYR A 105 0.93 5.69 15.72
C TYR A 105 0.44 6.97 16.37
N THR A 106 1.34 7.93 16.52
CA THR A 106 1.01 9.25 17.04
C THR A 106 0.83 10.18 15.86
N LEU A 107 -0.35 10.79 15.78
CA LEU A 107 -0.84 11.65 14.71
C LEU A 107 -1.23 13.00 15.34
N GLY A 108 -0.25 13.69 15.92
CA GLY A 108 -0.50 14.86 16.76
C GLY A 108 -1.28 14.50 18.03
N PRO A 109 -2.47 15.09 18.29
CA PRO A 109 -3.28 14.76 19.46
C PRO A 109 -3.91 13.36 19.38
N PHE A 110 -4.05 12.80 18.17
CA PHE A 110 -4.63 11.48 17.97
C PHE A 110 -3.58 10.39 18.15
N ARG A 111 -3.93 9.36 18.92
CA ARG A 111 -3.09 8.18 19.13
C ARG A 111 -3.86 6.97 18.68
N TYR A 112 -3.31 6.26 17.70
CA TYR A 112 -3.86 5.00 17.23
C TYR A 112 -2.96 3.86 17.67
N ARG A 113 -3.47 2.99 18.55
CA ARG A 113 -2.75 1.79 19.01
C ARG A 113 -3.26 0.58 18.25
N LYS A 114 -2.34 -0.16 17.65
CA LYS A 114 -2.60 -1.46 17.02
C LYS A 114 -1.94 -2.55 17.86
N HIS A 115 -2.75 -3.32 18.53
CA HIS A 115 -2.29 -4.50 19.28
C HIS A 115 -1.82 -5.58 18.30
N LEU A 116 -0.68 -6.18 18.60
CA LEU A 116 -0.21 -7.38 17.90
C LEU A 116 -0.77 -8.63 18.60
N PRO A 117 -0.77 -9.80 17.93
CA PRO A 117 -1.21 -11.04 18.56
C PRO A 117 -0.47 -11.29 19.88
N GLN A 118 -1.18 -11.71 20.92
CA GLN A 118 -0.61 -12.14 22.20
C GLN A 118 0.01 -13.54 22.07
N LYS A 119 0.98 -13.69 21.17
CA LYS A 119 1.73 -14.93 20.93
C LYS A 119 3.20 -14.68 21.21
N ARG A 120 3.92 -15.74 21.60
CA ARG A 120 5.36 -15.67 21.81
C ARG A 120 6.05 -15.28 20.51
N ILE A 121 6.90 -14.25 20.57
CA ILE A 121 7.75 -13.86 19.45
C ILE A 121 8.96 -14.80 19.45
N VAL A 122 9.16 -15.50 18.33
CA VAL A 122 10.26 -16.44 18.14
C VAL A 122 11.50 -15.70 17.65
N LYS A 123 11.32 -14.87 16.62
CA LYS A 123 12.44 -14.12 16.00
C LYS A 123 12.01 -12.80 15.40
N PHE A 124 12.98 -11.92 15.21
CA PHE A 124 12.83 -10.72 14.40
C PHE A 124 13.51 -10.94 13.06
N THR A 125 12.78 -10.68 11.98
CA THR A 125 13.32 -10.74 10.63
C THR A 125 13.34 -9.35 10.03
N ILE A 126 14.41 -9.02 9.32
CA ILE A 126 14.50 -7.76 8.57
C ILE A 126 14.51 -8.12 7.09
N ASN A 127 13.46 -7.69 6.41
CA ASN A 127 13.34 -7.87 4.97
C ASN A 127 13.78 -6.58 4.27
N PRO A 128 14.85 -6.60 3.46
CA PRO A 128 15.23 -5.44 2.66
C PRO A 128 14.09 -5.10 1.67
N ILE A 129 13.84 -3.82 1.51
CA ILE A 129 12.97 -3.30 0.45
C ILE A 129 13.88 -3.10 -0.75
N GLU A 130 13.73 -3.94 -1.78
CA GLU A 130 14.49 -3.80 -3.03
C GLU A 130 14.24 -2.40 -3.63
N SER A 131 15.19 -1.49 -3.46
CA SER A 131 15.19 -0.18 -4.11
C SER A 131 15.74 -0.35 -5.50
N SER A 132 14.85 -0.35 -6.49
CA SER A 132 15.17 -0.74 -7.86
C SER A 132 16.29 0.08 -8.54
N GLN A 133 16.70 1.26 -8.06
CA GLN A 133 17.54 2.17 -8.87
C GLN A 133 18.50 3.12 -8.13
N ALA A 134 18.69 3.05 -6.81
CA ALA A 134 19.60 3.98 -6.11
C ALA A 134 20.81 3.24 -5.53
N GLN A 135 21.94 3.32 -6.23
CA GLN A 135 23.19 2.63 -5.87
C GLN A 135 23.89 3.23 -4.63
N ASP A 136 23.54 4.47 -4.26
CA ASP A 136 24.22 5.23 -3.20
C ASP A 136 23.39 5.47 -1.91
N THR A 137 22.15 4.98 -1.85
CA THR A 137 21.35 5.10 -0.62
C THR A 137 21.39 3.82 0.18
N GLU A 138 21.66 3.93 1.50
CA GLU A 138 21.54 2.81 2.43
C GLU A 138 20.21 2.07 2.22
N PRO A 139 20.24 0.72 2.16
CA PRO A 139 19.05 -0.05 1.89
C PRO A 139 18.01 0.16 2.99
N MET A 140 16.77 0.39 2.56
CA MET A 140 15.61 0.46 3.45
C MET A 140 15.08 -0.95 3.70
N GLY A 141 14.43 -1.18 4.83
CA GLY A 141 13.90 -2.47 5.21
C GLY A 141 12.54 -2.40 5.89
N THR A 142 12.02 -3.59 6.19
CA THR A 142 10.85 -3.81 7.04
C THR A 142 11.23 -4.76 8.16
N LEU A 143 11.04 -4.32 9.41
CA LEU A 143 11.20 -5.16 10.60
C LEU A 143 9.91 -5.93 10.83
N ILE A 144 10.03 -7.25 10.94
CA ILE A 144 8.92 -8.18 11.05
C ILE A 144 9.11 -9.02 12.31
N ALA A 145 8.06 -9.12 13.14
CA ALA A 145 8.00 -10.08 14.23
C ALA A 145 7.45 -11.41 13.70
N VAL A 146 8.19 -12.50 13.93
CA VAL A 146 7.75 -13.87 13.65
C VAL A 146 7.31 -14.50 14.96
N PHE A 147 6.09 -15.02 14.99
CA PHE A 147 5.47 -15.62 16.17
C PHE A 147 5.56 -17.15 16.11
N GLU A 148 5.30 -17.81 17.25
CA GLU A 148 5.36 -19.26 17.42
C GLU A 148 4.46 -20.06 16.47
N ASP A 149 3.35 -19.47 16.00
CA ASP A 149 2.46 -20.07 15.01
C ASP A 149 2.94 -19.87 13.56
N SER A 150 4.20 -19.51 13.37
CA SER A 150 4.81 -19.10 12.10
C SER A 150 4.12 -17.90 11.43
N SER A 151 3.21 -17.21 12.13
CA SER A 151 2.64 -15.98 11.60
C SER A 151 3.68 -14.86 11.70
N SER A 152 3.64 -13.94 10.73
CA SER A 152 4.54 -12.81 10.70
C SER A 152 3.74 -11.50 10.66
N LYS A 153 4.20 -10.48 11.40
CA LYS A 153 3.59 -9.15 11.40
C LYS A 153 4.64 -8.06 11.21
N PRO A 154 4.44 -7.13 10.25
CA PRO A 154 5.34 -6.01 10.07
C PRO A 154 5.20 -5.04 11.26
N LEU A 155 6.32 -4.82 11.95
CA LEU A 155 6.43 -3.84 13.03
C LEU A 155 6.69 -2.45 12.49
N LEU A 156 7.69 -2.30 11.63
CA LEU A 156 8.08 -1.02 11.02
C LEU A 156 8.53 -1.24 9.58
N SER A 157 8.38 -0.23 8.74
CA SER A 157 8.76 -0.28 7.32
C SER A 157 9.25 1.08 6.85
N GLY A 158 10.18 1.07 5.88
CA GLY A 158 10.72 2.29 5.27
C GLY A 158 11.86 2.93 6.06
N TYR A 159 12.49 2.19 6.96
CA TYR A 159 13.66 2.63 7.73
C TYR A 159 14.92 1.97 7.19
N LYS A 160 16.07 2.61 7.39
CA LYS A 160 17.39 2.05 7.08
C LYS A 160 17.57 0.71 7.80
N ILE A 161 18.15 -0.29 7.14
CA ILE A 161 18.36 -1.63 7.72
C ILE A 161 19.16 -1.54 9.03
N ALA A 162 20.24 -0.76 9.08
CA ALA A 162 21.03 -0.56 10.30
C ALA A 162 20.17 -0.04 11.48
N THR A 163 19.24 0.89 11.22
CA THR A 163 18.31 1.38 12.26
C THR A 163 17.36 0.28 12.73
N LEU A 164 16.90 -0.59 11.82
CA LEU A 164 16.02 -1.71 12.15
C LEU A 164 16.74 -2.81 12.92
N GLU A 165 18.00 -3.11 12.58
CA GLU A 165 18.86 -4.07 13.31
C GLU A 165 19.08 -3.62 14.74
N LYS A 166 19.45 -2.34 14.91
CA LYS A 166 19.59 -1.75 16.23
C LYS A 166 18.29 -1.83 17.01
N LEU A 167 17.17 -1.41 16.42
CA LEU A 167 15.88 -1.51 17.08
C LEU A 167 15.53 -2.95 17.45
N ALA A 168 15.79 -3.92 16.58
CA ALA A 168 15.54 -5.33 16.87
C ALA A 168 16.40 -5.83 18.05
N SER A 169 17.66 -5.38 18.15
CA SER A 169 18.53 -5.68 19.30
C SER A 169 18.01 -5.06 20.61
N GLU A 170 17.51 -3.82 20.58
CA GLU A 170 16.92 -3.16 21.76
C GLU A 170 15.62 -3.85 22.19
N LEU A 171 14.73 -4.17 21.23
CA LEU A 171 13.47 -4.87 21.52
C LEU A 171 13.68 -6.22 22.21
N ARG A 172 14.79 -6.91 21.93
CA ARG A 172 15.12 -8.18 22.60
C ARG A 172 15.35 -8.02 24.08
N GLN A 173 16.08 -6.99 24.49
CA GLN A 173 16.42 -6.77 25.90
C GLN A 173 15.17 -6.62 26.78
N PHE A 174 14.05 -6.18 26.18
CA PHE A 174 12.78 -5.96 26.85
C PHE A 174 11.77 -7.10 26.70
N LEU A 175 12.08 -8.16 25.95
CA LEU A 175 11.18 -9.28 25.73
C LEU A 175 11.71 -10.53 26.47
N PRO A 176 11.16 -10.86 27.65
CA PRO A 176 11.69 -11.92 28.53
C PRO A 176 11.56 -13.34 27.95
N GLN A 177 10.94 -13.49 26.78
CA GLN A 177 10.62 -14.79 26.16
C GLN A 177 11.64 -15.23 25.10
N PHE A 178 12.69 -14.44 24.84
CA PHE A 178 13.78 -14.85 23.95
C PHE A 178 14.75 -15.76 24.71
N ASP A 179 14.83 -17.03 24.33
CA ASP A 179 15.92 -17.90 24.77
C ASP A 179 17.24 -17.34 24.20
N MET A 180 18.22 -17.14 25.09
CA MET A 180 19.47 -16.42 24.80
C MET A 180 20.42 -17.17 23.84
N GLU A 181 20.10 -18.41 23.45
CA GLU A 181 21.04 -19.30 22.74
C GLU A 181 21.03 -19.20 21.20
N THR A 182 20.12 -18.44 20.57
CA THR A 182 20.07 -18.34 19.09
C THR A 182 20.27 -16.92 18.56
N PRO A 183 21.12 -16.70 17.53
CA PRO A 183 21.35 -15.39 16.93
C PRO A 183 20.10 -14.93 16.17
N ASN A 184 19.25 -14.15 16.83
CA ASN A 184 17.83 -14.07 16.48
C ASN A 184 17.41 -12.90 15.55
N VAL A 185 18.35 -12.07 15.04
CA VAL A 185 18.04 -11.05 14.01
C VAL A 185 18.51 -11.69 12.72
N GLU A 186 17.60 -12.39 12.05
CA GLU A 186 17.88 -12.82 10.70
C GLU A 186 17.57 -11.65 9.78
N VAL A 187 18.62 -10.96 9.36
CA VAL A 187 18.52 -10.21 8.12
C VAL A 187 18.33 -11.27 7.05
N ASN A 188 17.12 -11.35 6.50
CA ASN A 188 16.84 -12.28 5.42
C ASN A 188 17.63 -11.81 4.20
N HIS A 189 18.88 -12.22 4.13
CA HIS A 189 19.60 -12.29 2.87
C HIS A 189 18.85 -13.38 2.10
N TYR A 190 18.10 -12.97 1.09
CA TYR A 190 17.40 -13.86 0.18
C TYR A 190 18.43 -14.79 -0.45
N THR A 191 18.74 -15.90 0.23
CA THR A 191 19.74 -16.86 -0.19
C THR A 191 18.99 -17.80 -1.10
N GLN A 192 19.27 -17.75 -2.41
CA GLN A 192 18.62 -18.57 -3.45
C GLN A 192 18.98 -20.08 -3.35
N ALA A 193 19.45 -20.55 -2.20
CA ALA A 193 19.90 -21.91 -2.00
C ALA A 193 18.70 -22.87 -2.00
N GLY A 194 18.52 -23.62 -3.08
CA GLY A 194 17.44 -24.61 -3.24
C GLY A 194 16.84 -24.69 -4.64
N TRP A 195 17.22 -23.77 -5.55
CA TRP A 195 16.53 -23.59 -6.84
C TRP A 195 17.38 -23.94 -8.06
N GLN A 196 18.19 -25.01 -7.99
CA GLN A 196 19.04 -25.41 -9.13
C GLN A 196 18.23 -25.79 -10.39
N ASP A 197 16.94 -26.15 -10.22
CA ASP A 197 16.06 -26.56 -11.33
C ASP A 197 14.94 -25.54 -11.67
N LEU A 198 14.91 -24.36 -11.04
CA LEU A 198 13.98 -23.32 -11.48
C LEU A 198 14.52 -22.52 -12.65
N PRO A 199 13.64 -21.94 -13.48
CA PRO A 199 14.03 -20.91 -14.41
C PRO A 199 14.71 -19.75 -13.65
N GLU A 200 15.74 -19.19 -14.28
CA GLU A 200 16.43 -17.99 -13.82
C GLU A 200 15.42 -16.86 -13.53
N ARG A 201 15.61 -16.15 -12.41
CA ARG A 201 14.75 -15.03 -12.01
C ARG A 201 14.85 -13.94 -13.09
N PRO A 202 13.74 -13.50 -13.70
CA PRO A 202 13.78 -12.45 -14.71
C PRO A 202 14.43 -11.17 -14.18
N PRO A 203 15.20 -10.43 -15.01
CA PRO A 203 15.74 -9.14 -14.62
C PRO A 203 14.56 -8.20 -14.29
N ASN A 204 14.62 -7.51 -13.14
CA ASN A 204 13.57 -6.65 -12.58
C ASN A 204 12.35 -7.35 -11.96
N CYS A 205 12.37 -8.67 -11.76
CA CYS A 205 11.36 -9.34 -10.94
C CYS A 205 11.42 -8.78 -9.52
N ALA A 206 10.35 -8.17 -9.01
CA ALA A 206 10.32 -7.63 -7.65
C ALA A 206 9.81 -8.65 -6.62
N ALA A 207 9.21 -9.75 -7.09
CA ALA A 207 8.77 -10.82 -6.21
C ALA A 207 9.96 -11.52 -5.54
N THR A 208 9.87 -11.71 -4.24
CA THR A 208 10.88 -12.37 -3.42
C THR A 208 10.34 -13.69 -2.91
N ILE A 209 11.16 -14.75 -2.97
CA ILE A 209 10.78 -16.06 -2.44
C ILE A 209 11.52 -16.29 -1.13
N VAL A 210 10.78 -16.67 -0.10
CA VAL A 210 11.29 -17.10 1.20
C VAL A 210 10.91 -18.56 1.35
N GLU A 211 11.91 -19.43 1.45
CA GLU A 211 11.69 -20.84 1.72
C GLU A 211 11.80 -21.14 3.21
N ASP A 212 10.86 -21.94 3.68
CA ASP A 212 10.86 -22.58 4.98
C ASP A 212 10.78 -24.10 4.73
N SER A 213 11.19 -24.92 5.71
CA SER A 213 11.24 -26.38 5.58
C SER A 213 9.91 -27.03 5.19
N TYR A 214 8.79 -26.34 5.42
CA TYR A 214 7.44 -26.82 5.14
C TYR A 214 6.65 -26.00 4.12
N GLN A 215 7.10 -24.79 3.78
CA GLN A 215 6.35 -23.88 2.91
C GLN A 215 7.24 -22.91 2.15
N THR A 216 6.80 -22.55 0.96
CA THR A 216 7.43 -21.52 0.14
C THR A 216 6.54 -20.29 0.13
N VAL A 217 7.02 -19.15 0.64
CA VAL A 217 6.30 -17.89 0.66
C VAL A 217 6.84 -16.98 -0.44
N ILE A 218 6.05 -16.75 -1.47
CA ILE A 218 6.32 -15.80 -2.53
C ILE A 218 5.68 -14.47 -2.13
N ASN A 219 6.50 -13.54 -1.66
CA ASN A 219 6.07 -12.18 -1.37
C ASN A 219 6.13 -11.37 -2.67
N VAL A 220 4.97 -10.93 -3.12
CA VAL A 220 4.82 -10.13 -4.33
C VAL A 220 4.57 -8.69 -3.89
N PRO A 221 5.59 -7.81 -3.94
CA PRO A 221 5.43 -6.43 -3.49
C PRO A 221 4.48 -5.68 -4.41
N ARG A 222 4.20 -4.41 -4.09
CA ARG A 222 3.39 -3.55 -4.96
C ARG A 222 3.97 -3.51 -6.36
N ALA A 223 3.11 -3.50 -7.38
CA ALA A 223 3.58 -3.32 -8.74
C ALA A 223 4.29 -1.97 -8.87
N PRO A 224 5.41 -1.88 -9.60
CA PRO A 224 6.10 -0.62 -9.80
C PRO A 224 5.16 0.42 -10.43
N ILE A 225 5.15 1.63 -9.86
CA ILE A 225 4.27 2.72 -10.29
C ILE A 225 4.52 3.07 -11.76
N SER A 226 5.75 2.95 -12.26
CA SER A 226 6.06 3.29 -13.65
C SER A 226 5.35 2.43 -14.69
N ARG A 227 5.05 1.15 -14.37
CA ARG A 227 4.54 0.15 -15.34
C ARG A 227 3.16 -0.41 -15.03
N SER A 228 2.62 -0.13 -13.84
CA SER A 228 1.29 -0.67 -13.48
C SER A 228 0.15 0.05 -14.23
N PRO A 229 -0.87 -0.67 -14.73
CA PRO A 229 -2.10 -0.06 -15.25
C PRO A 229 -2.77 0.87 -14.23
N ALA A 230 -2.69 0.51 -12.94
CA ALA A 230 -3.18 1.33 -11.85
C ALA A 230 -2.55 2.72 -11.79
N ALA A 231 -1.27 2.86 -12.16
CA ALA A 231 -0.62 4.16 -12.24
C ALA A 231 -1.10 5.00 -13.42
N GLN A 232 -1.47 4.38 -14.55
CA GLN A 232 -2.10 5.10 -15.65
C GLN A 232 -3.47 5.64 -15.24
N ILE A 233 -4.27 4.80 -14.55
CA ILE A 233 -5.56 5.21 -13.98
C ILE A 233 -5.35 6.33 -12.94
N LEU A 234 -4.30 6.25 -12.12
CA LEU A 234 -3.94 7.30 -11.17
C LEU A 234 -3.65 8.63 -11.87
N ARG A 235 -2.78 8.62 -12.89
CA ARG A 235 -2.44 9.81 -13.68
C ARG A 235 -3.68 10.40 -14.34
N PHE A 236 -4.52 9.55 -14.93
CA PHE A 236 -5.79 9.96 -15.52
C PHE A 236 -6.69 10.64 -14.49
N ALA A 237 -6.87 10.04 -13.29
CA ALA A 237 -7.68 10.62 -12.23
C ALA A 237 -7.16 11.99 -11.76
N ILE A 238 -5.83 12.13 -11.64
CA ILE A 238 -5.20 13.41 -11.27
C ILE A 238 -5.45 14.47 -12.35
N ILE A 239 -5.21 14.14 -13.62
CA ILE A 239 -5.44 15.05 -14.75
C ILE A 239 -6.92 15.43 -14.83
N TRP A 240 -7.82 14.46 -14.69
CA TRP A 240 -9.27 14.67 -14.67
C TRP A 240 -9.70 15.65 -13.58
N LEU A 241 -9.23 15.45 -12.35
CA LEU A 241 -9.54 16.33 -11.22
C LEU A 241 -8.95 17.72 -11.44
N LEU A 242 -7.76 17.84 -12.02
CA LEU A 242 -7.15 19.13 -12.35
C LEU A 242 -7.96 19.87 -13.42
N ILE A 243 -8.34 19.20 -14.51
CA ILE A 243 -9.17 19.79 -15.58
C ILE A 243 -10.53 20.20 -15.02
N THR A 244 -11.17 19.34 -14.23
CA THR A 244 -12.48 19.64 -13.61
C THR A 244 -12.37 20.86 -12.71
N THR A 245 -11.33 20.95 -11.88
CA THR A 245 -11.07 22.10 -11.02
C THR A 245 -10.82 23.37 -11.82
N LEU A 246 -10.05 23.28 -12.91
CA LEU A 246 -9.80 24.40 -13.82
C LEU A 246 -11.08 24.87 -14.52
N LEU A 247 -11.97 23.96 -14.94
CA LEU A 247 -13.25 24.32 -15.52
C LEU A 247 -14.12 25.04 -14.49
N ILE A 248 -14.26 24.48 -13.28
CA ILE A 248 -14.98 25.15 -12.18
C ILE A 248 -14.37 26.55 -11.96
N PHE A 249 -13.04 26.68 -11.95
CA PHE A 249 -12.36 27.98 -11.85
C PHE A 249 -12.76 28.95 -12.97
N CYS A 250 -12.70 28.53 -14.23
CA CYS A 250 -13.06 29.37 -15.36
C CYS A 250 -14.53 29.82 -15.29
N PHE A 251 -15.46 28.90 -15.01
CA PHE A 251 -16.88 29.22 -14.95
C PHE A 251 -17.27 30.04 -13.72
N THR A 252 -16.58 29.88 -12.59
CA THR A 252 -16.88 30.62 -11.36
C THR A 252 -16.13 31.95 -11.27
N LEU A 253 -14.92 32.05 -11.81
CA LEU A 253 -14.06 33.22 -11.64
C LEU A 253 -14.13 34.24 -12.78
N LEU A 254 -14.37 33.81 -14.02
CA LEU A 254 -14.48 34.76 -15.14
C LEU A 254 -15.64 35.72 -14.86
N PRO A 255 -15.38 37.05 -14.78
CA PRO A 255 -16.42 38.01 -14.52
C PRO A 255 -17.45 37.93 -15.65
N GLU A 256 -18.74 37.76 -15.31
CA GLU A 256 -19.83 37.94 -16.27
C GLU A 256 -19.74 39.39 -16.76
N SER A 257 -19.19 39.55 -17.96
CA SER A 257 -18.87 40.85 -18.57
C SER A 257 -20.11 41.68 -18.95
N ASN A 258 -21.31 41.30 -18.54
CA ASN A 258 -22.54 41.99 -18.93
C ASN A 258 -23.52 42.10 -17.77
N ASN A 259 -24.07 43.31 -17.56
CA ASN A 259 -25.03 43.76 -16.53
C ASN A 259 -26.37 43.00 -16.46
N LYS A 260 -26.47 41.76 -16.95
CA LYS A 260 -27.67 40.94 -16.81
C LYS A 260 -27.58 40.16 -15.50
N LYS A 261 -28.67 40.17 -14.73
CA LYS A 261 -28.77 39.50 -13.43
C LYS A 261 -28.22 38.06 -13.54
N PRO A 262 -27.33 37.64 -12.62
CA PRO A 262 -26.74 36.31 -12.66
C PRO A 262 -27.87 35.29 -12.52
N HIS A 263 -28.12 34.52 -13.58
CA HIS A 263 -28.94 33.32 -13.46
C HIS A 263 -28.03 32.25 -12.84
N SER A 264 -28.30 31.89 -11.58
CA SER A 264 -27.57 30.80 -10.93
C SER A 264 -27.81 29.52 -11.70
N ASN A 265 -26.81 29.04 -12.44
CA ASN A 265 -26.87 27.77 -13.15
C ASN A 265 -26.67 26.61 -12.15
N GLU A 266 -27.64 26.40 -11.26
CA GLU A 266 -27.62 25.30 -10.27
C GLU A 266 -27.35 23.94 -10.94
N MET A 267 -27.83 23.75 -12.17
CA MET A 267 -27.57 22.55 -12.97
C MET A 267 -26.09 22.33 -13.28
N LEU A 268 -25.34 23.42 -13.53
CA LEU A 268 -23.90 23.37 -13.82
C LEU A 268 -23.10 23.05 -12.55
N ASP A 269 -23.53 23.52 -11.39
CA ASP A 269 -22.92 23.16 -10.11
C ASP A 269 -23.11 21.66 -9.80
N VAL A 270 -24.33 21.13 -9.98
CA VAL A 270 -24.61 19.68 -9.81
C VAL A 270 -23.78 18.85 -10.79
N PHE A 271 -23.65 19.30 -12.04
CA PHE A 271 -22.83 18.64 -13.05
C PHE A 271 -21.35 18.53 -12.61
N PHE A 272 -20.75 19.62 -12.13
CA PHE A 272 -19.37 19.59 -11.65
C PHE A 272 -19.19 18.75 -10.39
N LEU A 273 -20.17 18.74 -9.48
CA LEU A 273 -20.13 17.87 -8.31
C LEU A 273 -20.07 16.39 -8.70
N ILE A 274 -20.87 15.96 -9.66
CA ILE A 274 -20.85 14.58 -10.18
C ILE A 274 -19.47 14.24 -10.77
N PHE A 275 -18.90 15.15 -11.57
CA PHE A 275 -17.58 14.96 -12.19
C PHE A 275 -16.45 14.83 -11.16
N LEU A 276 -16.51 15.62 -10.09
CA LEU A 276 -15.58 15.51 -8.97
C LEU A 276 -15.72 14.17 -8.25
N VAL A 277 -16.96 13.76 -7.93
CA VAL A 277 -17.22 12.46 -7.28
C VAL A 277 -16.68 11.29 -8.10
N ILE A 278 -16.90 11.30 -9.43
CA ILE A 278 -16.34 10.29 -10.34
C ILE A 278 -14.81 10.32 -10.30
N GLY A 279 -14.20 11.51 -10.40
CA GLY A 279 -12.74 11.67 -10.34
C GLY A 279 -12.14 11.11 -9.05
N PHE A 280 -12.74 11.41 -7.90
CA PHE A 280 -12.31 10.87 -6.60
C PHE A 280 -12.53 9.36 -6.48
N ALA A 281 -13.63 8.83 -7.03
CA ALA A 281 -13.87 7.38 -7.04
C ALA A 281 -12.79 6.64 -7.85
N ILE A 282 -12.44 7.15 -9.04
CA ILE A 282 -11.37 6.59 -9.87
C ILE A 282 -10.02 6.69 -9.15
N LEU A 283 -9.73 7.86 -8.54
CA LEU A 283 -8.51 8.07 -7.75
C LEU A 283 -8.40 7.06 -6.60
N GLY A 284 -9.48 6.84 -5.86
CA GLY A 284 -9.54 5.87 -4.75
C GLY A 284 -9.29 4.44 -5.22
N GLN A 285 -9.85 4.03 -6.36
CA GLN A 285 -9.59 2.71 -6.94
C GLN A 285 -8.13 2.55 -7.38
N ALA A 286 -7.55 3.57 -8.01
CA ALA A 286 -6.15 3.55 -8.42
C ALA A 286 -5.21 3.45 -7.21
N VAL A 287 -5.45 4.24 -6.17
CA VAL A 287 -4.67 4.20 -4.91
C VAL A 287 -4.79 2.82 -4.25
N LYS A 288 -6.01 2.27 -4.16
CA LYS A 288 -6.22 0.92 -3.61
C LYS A 288 -5.41 -0.12 -4.39
N ALA A 289 -5.46 -0.08 -5.73
CA ALA A 289 -4.71 -1.01 -6.57
C ALA A 289 -3.19 -0.87 -6.39
N LEU A 290 -2.67 0.36 -6.34
CA LEU A 290 -1.24 0.62 -6.12
C LEU A 290 -0.73 0.21 -4.74
N LEU A 291 -1.58 0.31 -3.72
CA LEU A 291 -1.20 -0.02 -2.34
C LEU A 291 -1.38 -1.50 -2.01
N THR A 292 -1.99 -2.27 -2.91
CA THR A 292 -2.25 -3.69 -2.69
C THR A 292 -0.96 -4.50 -2.82
N THR A 293 -0.70 -5.34 -1.82
CA THR A 293 0.39 -6.32 -1.80
C THR A 293 -0.19 -7.73 -1.76
N ALA A 294 0.51 -8.69 -2.35
CA ALA A 294 0.08 -10.09 -2.32
C ALA A 294 1.18 -10.98 -1.74
N SER A 295 0.78 -11.95 -0.94
CA SER A 295 1.65 -13.01 -0.44
C SER A 295 1.04 -14.34 -0.85
N ILE A 296 1.82 -15.18 -1.50
CA ILE A 296 1.41 -16.51 -1.94
C ILE A 296 2.21 -17.51 -1.11
N THR A 297 1.54 -18.25 -0.24
CA THR A 297 2.14 -19.31 0.56
C THR A 297 1.81 -20.65 -0.09
N VAL A 298 2.82 -21.34 -0.58
CA VAL A 298 2.72 -22.64 -1.22
C VAL A 298 3.15 -23.72 -0.23
N ARG A 299 2.26 -24.66 0.07
CA ARG A 299 2.52 -25.87 0.85
C ARG A 299 2.32 -27.09 -0.05
N PRO A 300 2.88 -28.26 0.28
CA PRO A 300 2.67 -29.48 -0.51
C PRO A 300 1.18 -29.83 -0.72
N SER A 301 0.34 -29.53 0.27
CA SER A 301 -1.10 -29.85 0.26
C SER A 301 -2.02 -28.68 -0.08
N SER A 302 -1.54 -27.43 -0.05
CA SER A 302 -2.40 -26.26 -0.23
C SER A 302 -1.68 -25.03 -0.78
N LEU A 303 -2.46 -24.14 -1.39
CA LEU A 303 -2.04 -22.83 -1.87
C LEU A 303 -2.86 -21.77 -1.15
N GLU A 304 -2.21 -20.96 -0.32
CA GLU A 304 -2.83 -19.82 0.34
C GLU A 304 -2.39 -18.52 -0.31
N ILE A 305 -3.36 -17.66 -0.64
CA ILE A 305 -3.15 -16.36 -1.25
C ILE A 305 -3.72 -15.30 -0.32
N SER A 306 -2.87 -14.39 0.13
CA SER A 306 -3.23 -13.28 1.01
C SER A 306 -3.02 -11.97 0.27
N ILE A 307 -4.11 -11.32 -0.09
CA ILE A 307 -4.12 -10.01 -0.75
C ILE A 307 -4.41 -8.96 0.31
N GLN A 308 -3.41 -8.15 0.63
CA GLN A 308 -3.51 -7.07 1.61
C GLN A 308 -3.70 -5.75 0.89
N SER A 309 -4.83 -5.10 1.13
CA SER A 309 -5.10 -3.72 0.74
C SER A 309 -5.21 -2.84 2.00
N PRO A 310 -5.08 -1.51 1.90
CA PRO A 310 -5.16 -0.61 3.05
C PRO A 310 -6.42 -0.78 3.92
N PHE A 311 -7.54 -1.16 3.30
CA PHE A 311 -8.85 -1.24 3.95
C PHE A 311 -9.33 -2.66 4.20
N HIS A 312 -8.73 -3.66 3.54
CA HIS A 312 -9.22 -5.03 3.61
C HIS A 312 -8.12 -6.04 3.28
N THR A 313 -8.10 -7.15 4.02
CA THR A 313 -7.25 -8.30 3.69
C THR A 313 -8.15 -9.44 3.23
N LYS A 314 -7.99 -9.86 1.97
CA LYS A 314 -8.68 -11.02 1.41
C LYS A 314 -7.73 -12.21 1.46
N ARG A 315 -8.16 -13.31 2.09
CA ARG A 315 -7.43 -14.58 2.10
C ARG A 315 -8.20 -15.63 1.31
N ILE A 316 -7.49 -16.39 0.51
CA ILE A 316 -8.03 -17.47 -0.30
C ILE A 316 -7.14 -18.68 -0.07
N SER A 317 -7.72 -19.79 0.40
CA SER A 317 -7.00 -21.06 0.55
C SER A 317 -7.59 -22.05 -0.45
N LEU A 318 -6.73 -22.71 -1.21
CA LEU A 318 -7.09 -23.74 -2.18
C LEU A 318 -6.33 -25.02 -1.85
N LEU A 319 -7.00 -26.16 -1.89
CA LEU A 319 -6.30 -27.45 -1.74
C LEU A 319 -5.56 -27.79 -3.04
N ASN A 320 -4.43 -28.50 -2.93
CA ASN A 320 -3.67 -28.92 -4.10
C ASN A 320 -4.52 -29.81 -5.04
N SER A 321 -5.45 -30.60 -4.49
CA SER A 321 -6.43 -31.40 -5.23
C SER A 321 -7.47 -30.58 -5.99
N GLU A 322 -7.73 -29.32 -5.59
CA GLU A 322 -8.69 -28.44 -6.27
C GLU A 322 -8.07 -27.72 -7.46
N ILE A 323 -6.75 -27.60 -7.50
CA ILE A 323 -6.01 -26.84 -8.51
C ILE A 323 -5.79 -27.72 -9.74
N LYS A 324 -6.45 -27.37 -10.84
CA LYS A 324 -6.29 -28.01 -12.15
C LYS A 324 -5.06 -27.49 -12.88
N ALA A 325 -4.91 -26.16 -12.94
CA ALA A 325 -3.79 -25.54 -13.65
C ALA A 325 -3.47 -24.14 -13.11
N ILE A 326 -2.23 -23.72 -13.31
CA ILE A 326 -1.75 -22.35 -13.01
C ILE A 326 -1.13 -21.80 -14.29
N ARG A 327 -1.65 -20.66 -14.76
CA ARG A 327 -1.30 -20.09 -16.07
C ARG A 327 -1.17 -18.57 -15.99
N VAL A 328 -0.46 -18.00 -16.95
CA VAL A 328 -0.42 -16.55 -17.17
C VAL A 328 -1.16 -16.26 -18.45
N VAL A 329 -2.24 -15.49 -18.38
CA VAL A 329 -3.18 -15.28 -19.49
C VAL A 329 -3.45 -13.77 -19.64
N PRO A 330 -3.62 -13.26 -20.87
CA PRO A 330 -4.13 -11.90 -21.06
C PRO A 330 -5.58 -11.79 -20.57
N THR A 331 -5.89 -10.80 -19.74
CA THR A 331 -7.25 -10.54 -19.24
C THR A 331 -7.96 -9.38 -19.91
N GLY A 332 -7.20 -8.56 -20.63
CA GLY A 332 -7.72 -7.41 -21.34
C GLY A 332 -6.61 -6.71 -22.10
N ASN A 333 -6.99 -5.68 -22.84
CA ASN A 333 -6.09 -4.85 -23.60
C ASN A 333 -6.22 -3.40 -23.11
N CYS A 334 -5.10 -2.79 -22.72
CA CYS A 334 -5.04 -1.37 -22.41
C CYS A 334 -3.94 -0.75 -23.26
N ASN A 335 -4.31 0.20 -24.13
CA ASN A 335 -3.39 0.88 -25.05
C ASN A 335 -2.55 -0.09 -25.90
N ASN A 336 -3.20 -1.06 -26.55
CA ASN A 336 -2.56 -2.12 -27.36
C ASN A 336 -1.58 -3.00 -26.60
N THR A 337 -1.58 -2.95 -25.27
CA THR A 337 -0.77 -3.82 -24.42
C THR A 337 -1.70 -4.79 -23.69
N ASN A 338 -1.44 -6.08 -23.87
CA ASN A 338 -2.17 -7.12 -23.15
C ASN A 338 -1.83 -7.04 -21.65
N ILE A 339 -2.86 -6.88 -20.83
CA ILE A 339 -2.72 -6.95 -19.37
C ILE A 339 -2.62 -8.43 -19.01
N MET A 340 -1.44 -8.87 -18.63
CA MET A 340 -1.21 -10.23 -18.17
C MET A 340 -1.69 -10.40 -16.72
N GLU A 341 -2.21 -11.58 -16.42
CA GLU A 341 -2.67 -11.96 -15.09
C GLU A 341 -2.26 -13.41 -14.78
N LEU A 342 -1.90 -13.67 -13.52
CA LEU A 342 -1.71 -15.02 -13.01
C LEU A 342 -3.08 -15.62 -12.66
N GLN A 343 -3.48 -16.67 -13.37
CA GLN A 343 -4.75 -17.35 -13.18
C GLN A 343 -4.57 -18.75 -12.62
N ILE A 344 -5.34 -19.05 -11.59
CA ILE A 344 -5.46 -20.38 -11.00
C ILE A 344 -6.81 -20.94 -11.43
N HIS A 345 -6.76 -22.04 -12.18
CA HIS A 345 -7.92 -22.76 -12.67
C HIS A 345 -8.18 -23.95 -11.75
N THR A 346 -9.40 -24.05 -11.24
CA THR A 346 -9.81 -25.17 -10.39
C THR A 346 -10.41 -26.31 -11.22
N HIS A 347 -10.48 -27.52 -10.65
CA HIS A 347 -11.20 -28.64 -11.27
C HIS A 347 -12.70 -28.36 -11.45
N THR A 348 -13.28 -27.46 -10.66
CA THR A 348 -14.67 -27.00 -10.78
C THR A 348 -14.91 -26.02 -11.93
N GLY A 349 -13.88 -25.65 -12.70
CA GLY A 349 -13.97 -24.67 -13.78
C GLY A 349 -13.96 -23.21 -13.32
N LYS A 350 -13.84 -22.96 -12.00
CA LYS A 350 -13.69 -21.60 -11.47
C LYS A 350 -12.30 -21.08 -11.79
N LYS A 351 -12.23 -19.87 -12.35
CA LYS A 351 -10.98 -19.14 -12.54
C LYS A 351 -10.77 -18.12 -11.43
N LEU A 352 -9.57 -18.11 -10.86
CA LEU A 352 -9.12 -17.11 -9.90
C LEU A 352 -7.98 -16.31 -10.52
N GLY A 353 -8.26 -15.07 -10.90
CA GLY A 353 -7.27 -14.11 -11.38
C GLY A 353 -6.61 -13.36 -10.23
N ILE A 354 -5.28 -13.32 -10.22
CA ILE A 354 -4.46 -12.57 -9.26
C ILE A 354 -3.27 -11.90 -9.97
N LEU A 355 -2.71 -10.86 -9.32
CA LEU A 355 -1.49 -10.17 -9.78
C LEU A 355 -1.58 -9.55 -11.18
N SER A 356 -2.74 -9.05 -11.59
CA SER A 356 -2.94 -8.43 -12.90
C SER A 356 -2.07 -7.17 -13.09
N GLY A 357 -1.55 -6.97 -14.30
CA GLY A 357 -0.79 -5.76 -14.67
C GLY A 357 0.67 -5.75 -14.22
N ARG A 358 1.26 -6.92 -13.96
CA ARG A 358 2.70 -7.10 -13.78
C ARG A 358 3.38 -7.53 -15.09
N ASP A 359 4.70 -7.53 -15.06
CA ASP A 359 5.51 -8.01 -16.17
C ASP A 359 5.20 -9.49 -16.49
N ALA A 360 5.09 -9.81 -17.77
CA ALA A 360 4.68 -11.15 -18.21
C ALA A 360 5.69 -12.23 -17.76
N ASP A 361 6.98 -11.92 -17.78
CA ASP A 361 8.03 -12.86 -17.42
C ASP A 361 8.11 -13.03 -15.91
N GLU A 362 7.93 -11.94 -15.14
CA GLU A 362 7.76 -12.03 -13.67
C GLU A 362 6.58 -12.96 -13.31
N LEU A 363 5.43 -12.81 -13.96
CA LEU A 363 4.27 -13.66 -13.71
C LEU A 363 4.52 -15.12 -14.12
N ARG A 364 5.18 -15.37 -15.25
CA ARG A 364 5.53 -16.72 -15.72
C ARG A 364 6.51 -17.40 -14.77
N TRP A 365 7.48 -16.64 -14.26
CA TRP A 365 8.41 -17.11 -13.26
C TRP A 365 7.69 -17.50 -11.96
N ILE A 366 6.85 -16.62 -11.40
CA ILE A 366 6.02 -16.92 -10.22
C ILE A 366 5.15 -18.16 -10.46
N ALA A 367 4.47 -18.24 -11.60
CA ALA A 367 3.67 -19.41 -11.96
C ALA A 367 4.49 -20.71 -11.96
N THR A 368 5.72 -20.64 -12.46
CA THR A 368 6.63 -21.79 -12.49
C THR A 368 7.08 -22.21 -11.10
N CYS A 369 7.42 -21.25 -10.23
CA CYS A 369 7.74 -21.52 -8.83
C CYS A 369 6.59 -22.23 -8.11
N ILE A 370 5.35 -21.74 -8.27
CA ILE A 370 4.17 -22.36 -7.65
C ILE A 370 3.94 -23.77 -8.22
N ARG A 371 4.02 -23.95 -9.54
CA ARG A 371 3.83 -25.25 -10.20
C ARG A 371 4.85 -26.29 -9.74
N ALA A 372 6.12 -25.91 -9.66
CA ALA A 372 7.19 -26.78 -9.21
C ALA A 372 6.92 -27.30 -7.78
N LYS A 373 6.52 -26.40 -6.87
CA LYS A 373 6.23 -26.76 -5.47
C LYS A 373 4.94 -27.57 -5.29
N LEU A 374 3.96 -27.42 -6.18
CA LEU A 374 2.71 -28.19 -6.14
C LEU A 374 2.73 -29.46 -7.00
N ASN A 375 3.84 -29.73 -7.70
CA ASN A 375 3.95 -30.77 -8.72
C ASN A 375 2.81 -30.70 -9.77
N LYS A 376 2.56 -29.50 -10.29
CA LYS A 376 1.52 -29.25 -11.30
C LYS A 376 2.13 -29.04 -12.68
N PRO A 377 1.56 -29.62 -13.75
CA PRO A 377 2.12 -29.49 -15.08
C PRO A 377 2.04 -28.05 -15.57
N ALA A 378 3.05 -27.64 -16.32
CA ALA A 378 2.95 -26.50 -17.21
C ALA A 378 2.03 -26.91 -18.36
N PHE A 379 0.71 -26.75 -18.18
CA PHE A 379 -0.24 -27.18 -19.20
C PHE A 379 0.11 -26.51 -20.53
N SER A 380 0.61 -27.29 -21.48
CA SER A 380 0.82 -26.88 -22.85
C SER A 380 -0.54 -26.52 -23.42
N TYR A 381 -0.60 -25.41 -24.14
CA TYR A 381 -1.79 -24.97 -24.84
C TYR A 381 -2.07 -25.98 -25.95
N GLU A 382 -2.62 -27.16 -25.62
CA GLU A 382 -3.39 -27.92 -26.59
C GLU A 382 -4.57 -27.01 -26.88
N ALA A 383 -4.48 -26.35 -28.04
CA ALA A 383 -5.47 -25.44 -28.53
C ALA A 383 -6.83 -26.14 -28.43
N SER A 384 -7.65 -25.72 -27.48
CA SER A 384 -9.09 -25.87 -27.61
C SER A 384 -9.53 -24.90 -28.71
N GLU A 385 -9.09 -25.16 -29.93
CA GLU A 385 -9.38 -24.43 -31.17
C GLU A 385 -10.83 -24.66 -31.62
N GLY A 386 -11.64 -25.39 -30.83
CA GLY A 386 -12.99 -25.83 -31.21
C GLY A 386 -14.16 -25.14 -30.52
N GLU A 387 -13.95 -24.14 -29.66
CA GLU A 387 -15.05 -23.42 -29.00
C GLU A 387 -15.02 -21.92 -29.32
N GLU A 388 -14.89 -21.60 -30.61
CA GLU A 388 -15.35 -20.33 -31.15
C GLU A 388 -16.88 -20.29 -30.98
N LYS A 389 -17.34 -19.78 -29.82
CA LYS A 389 -18.74 -19.44 -29.62
C LYS A 389 -19.08 -18.36 -30.65
N HIS A 390 -19.75 -18.76 -31.72
CA HIS A 390 -20.63 -17.88 -32.49
C HIS A 390 -21.54 -17.14 -31.49
N ILE A 391 -21.24 -15.86 -31.27
CA ILE A 391 -22.14 -14.88 -30.65
C ILE A 391 -22.54 -13.91 -31.75
#